data_AF-A0A2V5JFG6-F1
#
_entry.id   AF-A0A2V5JFG6-F1
#
_cell.length_a   1.000
_cell.length_b   1.000
_cell.length_c   1.000
_cell.angle_alpha   90.00
_cell.angle_beta   90.00
_cell.angle_gamma   90.00
#
_symmetry.space_group_name_H-M   'P 1'
#
loop_
_entity.id
_entity.type
_entity.pdbx_description
1 polymer ?
#
loop_
_entity_poly.entity_id
_entity_poly.type
_entity_poly.pdbx_seq_one_letter_code
_entity_poly.pdbx_strand_id
1 'polypeptide(L)'
;MGKRQRGYCGHYTRDIGERLKELKLKTLVLHWGAAFAGTIDENNCLVVTARNQPFEDGIVLDGWRRGGRLFWCALKKDSEYDSGVDAQWRASRHGSYGVSAWKEDPLYTAWLHDYEHASQWQWHPAVR
;
A
#
# COMPACT_ATOMS: atom_id res chain seq x y z
N MET A 1 -25.88 -3.47 13.44
CA MET A 1 -24.91 -2.38 13.17
C MET A 1 -24.36 -2.54 11.76
N GLY A 2 -24.47 -1.52 10.91
CA GLY A 2 -24.01 -1.58 9.52
C GLY A 2 -22.49 -1.56 9.42
N LYS A 3 -21.86 -2.74 9.37
CA LYS A 3 -20.45 -2.86 9.02
C LYS A 3 -20.31 -2.55 7.53
N ARG A 4 -19.46 -1.57 7.17
CA ARG A 4 -19.17 -1.27 5.77
C ARG A 4 -18.55 -2.51 5.13
N GLN A 5 -19.10 -2.94 4.00
CA GLN A 5 -18.57 -4.10 3.26
C GLN A 5 -17.26 -3.78 2.52
N ARG A 6 -17.00 -2.48 2.25
CA ARG A 6 -15.84 -1.96 1.51
C ARG A 6 -15.43 -0.58 2.01
N GLY A 7 -14.32 -0.06 1.49
CA GLY A 7 -13.81 1.29 1.79
C GLY A 7 -12.68 1.32 2.82
N TYR A 8 -12.03 0.18 3.05
CA TYR A 8 -10.81 0.05 3.84
C TYR A 8 -9.58 0.33 2.96
N CYS A 9 -8.43 0.64 3.57
CA CYS A 9 -7.18 0.96 2.87
C CYS A 9 -6.80 -0.08 1.82
N GLY A 10 -6.80 -1.38 2.17
CA GLY A 10 -6.55 -2.46 1.22
C GLY A 10 -7.52 -2.52 0.03
N HIS A 11 -8.78 -2.07 0.19
CA HIS A 11 -9.71 -2.00 -0.94
C HIS A 11 -9.30 -0.92 -1.94
N TYR A 12 -8.84 0.25 -1.47
CA TYR A 12 -8.34 1.30 -2.36
C TYR A 12 -7.05 0.86 -3.08
N THR A 13 -6.10 0.27 -2.35
CA THR A 13 -4.85 -0.25 -2.92
C THR A 13 -5.11 -1.26 -4.02
N ARG A 14 -6.05 -2.18 -3.78
CA ARG A 14 -6.48 -3.18 -4.76
C ARG A 14 -7.11 -2.52 -5.98
N ASP A 15 -8.12 -1.68 -5.79
CA ASP A 15 -8.89 -1.09 -6.90
C ASP A 15 -7.98 -0.23 -7.80
N ILE A 16 -7.05 0.53 -7.21
CA ILE A 16 -6.03 1.26 -7.99
C ILE A 16 -5.09 0.27 -8.69
N GLY A 17 -4.66 -0.80 -8.01
CA GLY A 17 -3.74 -1.80 -8.53
C GLY A 17 -4.32 -2.52 -9.75
N GLU A 18 -5.58 -2.95 -9.69
CA GLU A 18 -6.30 -3.56 -10.81
C GLU A 18 -6.30 -2.65 -12.03
N ARG A 19 -6.59 -1.35 -11.85
CA ARG A 19 -6.57 -0.37 -12.95
C ARG A 19 -5.18 -0.16 -13.53
N LEU A 20 -4.14 -0.11 -12.69
CA LEU A 20 -2.76 0.04 -13.19
C LEU A 20 -2.26 -1.22 -13.91
N LYS A 21 -2.72 -2.41 -13.51
CA LYS A 21 -2.41 -3.67 -14.23
C LYS A 21 -2.97 -3.69 -15.64
N GLU A 22 -4.14 -3.08 -15.89
CA GLU A 22 -4.72 -2.96 -17.24
C GLU A 22 -3.77 -2.25 -18.22
N LEU A 23 -2.89 -1.36 -17.72
CA LEU A 23 -1.92 -0.62 -18.52
C LEU A 23 -0.71 -1.46 -18.98
N LYS A 24 -0.53 -2.69 -18.46
CA LYS A 24 0.59 -3.59 -18.81
C LYS A 24 1.96 -2.91 -18.78
N LEU A 25 2.23 -2.22 -17.67
CA LEU A 25 3.41 -1.40 -17.45
C LEU A 25 4.71 -2.18 -17.75
N LYS A 26 5.64 -1.54 -18.49
CA LYS A 26 6.90 -2.16 -18.92
C LYS A 26 8.11 -1.67 -18.13
N THR A 27 8.09 -0.40 -17.77
CA THR A 27 9.19 0.29 -17.09
C THR A 27 8.95 0.47 -15.59
N LEU A 28 7.69 0.38 -15.16
CA LEU A 28 7.26 0.55 -13.77
C LEU A 28 6.88 -0.79 -13.16
N VAL A 29 7.15 -0.92 -11.87
CA VAL A 29 6.82 -2.09 -11.05
C VAL A 29 5.87 -1.65 -9.94
N LEU A 30 4.78 -2.40 -9.78
CA LEU A 30 3.77 -2.15 -8.75
C LEU A 30 4.08 -3.02 -7.54
N HIS A 31 4.10 -2.42 -6.35
CA HIS A 31 4.33 -3.09 -5.08
C HIS A 31 3.18 -2.81 -4.14
N TRP A 32 2.82 -3.80 -3.33
CA TRP A 32 1.88 -3.60 -2.24
C TRP A 32 2.64 -3.12 -1.02
N GLY A 33 2.41 -1.88 -0.60
CA GLY A 33 2.97 -1.32 0.63
C GLY A 33 2.03 -1.57 1.81
N ALA A 34 2.60 -2.01 2.93
CA ALA A 34 1.92 -2.11 4.22
C ALA A 34 2.73 -1.38 5.30
N ALA A 35 2.07 -0.46 6.00
CA ALA A 35 2.59 0.19 7.19
C ALA A 35 1.91 -0.40 8.43
N PHE A 36 2.66 -0.65 9.50
CA PHE A 36 2.15 -1.21 10.76
C PHE A 36 1.35 -2.51 10.60
N ALA A 37 1.78 -3.38 9.66
CA ALA A 37 1.10 -4.63 9.33
C ALA A 37 0.85 -5.52 10.57
N GLY A 38 -0.34 -6.11 10.65
CA GLY A 38 -0.77 -6.97 11.75
C GLY A 38 -1.20 -6.23 13.02
N THR A 39 -1.35 -4.90 12.95
CA THR A 39 -1.79 -4.07 14.08
C THR A 39 -3.11 -3.36 13.76
N ILE A 40 -3.74 -2.76 14.77
CA ILE A 40 -4.95 -1.95 14.58
C ILE A 40 -4.70 -0.66 13.78
N ASP A 41 -3.42 -0.28 13.62
CA ASP A 41 -2.97 0.89 12.88
C ASP A 41 -2.53 0.54 11.46
N GLU A 42 -2.78 -0.70 11.01
CA GLU A 42 -2.38 -1.15 9.68
C GLU A 42 -2.94 -0.25 8.59
N ASN A 43 -2.08 0.11 7.65
CA ASN A 43 -2.48 0.81 6.44
C ASN A 43 -1.82 0.21 5.22
N ASN A 44 -2.56 0.11 4.12
CA ASN A 44 -2.04 -0.37 2.85
C ASN A 44 -2.06 0.75 1.81
N CYS A 45 -1.09 0.75 0.90
CA CYS A 45 -1.03 1.60 -0.28
C CYS A 45 -0.34 0.87 -1.44
N LEU A 46 -0.35 1.45 -2.63
CA LEU A 46 0.56 1.02 -3.69
C LEU A 46 1.87 1.79 -3.58
N VAL A 47 2.97 1.11 -3.83
CA VAL A 47 4.27 1.73 -4.06
C VAL A 47 4.69 1.42 -5.48
N VAL A 48 5.04 2.45 -6.25
CA VAL A 48 5.45 2.30 -7.65
C VAL A 48 6.92 2.64 -7.77
N THR A 49 7.70 1.74 -8.35
CA THR A 49 9.13 1.92 -8.60
C THR A 49 9.43 1.83 -10.10
N ALA A 50 10.60 2.31 -10.51
CA ALA A 50 11.18 1.90 -11.77
C ALA A 50 11.71 0.45 -11.67
N ARG A 51 11.79 -0.26 -12.80
CA ARG A 51 12.40 -1.61 -12.81
C ARG A 51 13.81 -1.57 -12.22
N ASN A 52 14.10 -2.51 -11.30
CA ASN A 52 15.36 -2.63 -10.56
C ASN A 52 15.65 -1.47 -9.58
N GLN A 53 14.69 -0.58 -9.32
CA GLN A 53 14.79 0.41 -8.25
C GLN A 53 14.39 -0.24 -6.91
N PRO A 54 15.08 0.08 -5.80
CA PRO A 54 14.68 -0.37 -4.48
C PRO A 54 13.27 0.11 -4.10
N PHE A 55 12.56 -0.69 -3.31
CA PHE A 55 11.19 -0.37 -2.84
C PHE A 55 11.13 0.99 -2.14
N GLU A 56 12.11 1.27 -1.27
CA GLU A 56 12.18 2.50 -0.50
C GLU A 56 12.34 3.77 -1.36
N ASP A 57 12.82 3.66 -2.59
CA ASP A 57 12.93 4.78 -3.51
C ASP A 57 11.68 4.98 -4.39
N GLY A 58 10.62 4.21 -4.12
CA GLY A 58 9.36 4.28 -4.83
C GLY A 58 8.48 5.50 -4.48
N ILE A 59 7.39 5.61 -5.23
CA ILE A 59 6.33 6.60 -5.02
C ILE A 59 5.12 5.89 -4.40
N VAL A 60 4.67 6.39 -3.26
CA VAL A 60 3.42 5.96 -2.62
C VAL A 60 2.24 6.52 -3.41
N LEU A 61 1.24 5.68 -3.66
CA LEU A 61 -0.08 6.03 -4.18
C LEU A 61 -1.14 5.52 -3.19
N ASP A 62 -1.82 6.45 -2.53
CA ASP A 62 -2.81 6.15 -1.50
C ASP A 62 -4.12 6.90 -1.78
N GLY A 63 -5.15 6.16 -2.18
CA GLY A 63 -6.49 6.72 -2.41
C GLY A 63 -7.36 6.79 -1.14
N TRP A 64 -6.95 6.13 -0.06
CA TRP A 64 -7.77 5.99 1.14
C TRP A 64 -7.58 7.17 2.10
N ARG A 65 -6.34 7.59 2.37
CA ARG A 65 -6.01 8.53 3.47
C ARG A 65 -6.63 9.92 3.34
N ARG A 66 -7.00 10.34 2.12
CA ARG A 66 -7.71 11.61 1.85
C ARG A 66 -9.14 11.40 1.33
N GLY A 67 -9.77 10.28 1.69
CA GLY A 67 -11.19 10.02 1.40
C GLY A 67 -11.51 9.92 -0.10
N GLY A 68 -10.62 9.29 -0.89
CA GLY A 68 -10.79 9.12 -2.33
C GLY A 68 -10.03 10.12 -3.19
N ARG A 69 -9.54 11.23 -2.63
CA ARG A 69 -8.56 12.08 -3.33
C ARG A 69 -7.20 11.39 -3.29
N LEU A 70 -6.63 11.12 -4.45
CA LEU A 70 -5.32 10.45 -4.52
C LEU A 70 -4.25 11.30 -3.81
N PHE A 71 -3.62 10.69 -2.82
CA PHE A 71 -2.37 11.17 -2.23
C PHE A 71 -1.20 10.45 -2.88
N TRP A 72 -0.10 11.18 -3.09
CA TRP A 72 1.15 10.61 -3.55
C TRP A 72 2.36 11.39 -3.04
N CYS A 73 3.44 10.68 -2.77
CA CYS A 73 4.74 11.25 -2.40
C CYS A 73 5.85 10.23 -2.63
N ALA A 74 7.11 10.66 -2.57
CA ALA A 74 8.21 9.71 -2.44
C ALA A 74 8.09 8.97 -1.10
N LEU A 75 8.33 7.66 -1.07
CA LEU A 75 8.12 6.81 0.11
C LEU A 75 8.91 7.30 1.32
N LYS A 76 10.20 7.63 1.14
CA LYS A 76 11.06 8.21 2.21
C LYS A 76 10.63 9.58 2.72
N LYS A 77 9.67 10.23 2.05
CA LYS A 77 9.13 11.54 2.40
C LYS A 77 7.71 11.44 2.94
N ASP A 78 7.19 10.25 3.19
CA ASP A 78 5.84 10.06 3.75
C ASP A 78 5.81 10.32 5.26
N SER A 79 5.93 11.60 5.62
CA SER A 79 5.92 12.03 7.02
C SER A 79 4.62 11.71 7.76
N GLU A 80 3.50 11.50 7.08
CA GLU A 80 2.23 11.18 7.76
C GLU A 80 2.25 9.80 8.43
N TYR A 81 3.00 8.86 7.84
CA TYR A 81 3.23 7.53 8.41
C TYR A 81 4.59 7.41 9.12
N ASP A 82 5.55 8.30 8.81
CA ASP A 82 6.91 8.24 9.34
C ASP A 82 7.20 9.16 10.54
N SER A 83 6.68 10.40 10.58
CA SER A 83 7.16 11.42 11.53
C SER A 83 6.15 12.50 11.98
N GLY A 84 4.89 12.45 11.56
CA GLY A 84 3.81 13.33 12.03
C GLY A 84 3.44 13.11 13.50
N VAL A 85 2.58 13.96 14.05
CA VAL A 85 2.10 13.85 15.46
C VAL A 85 1.51 12.46 15.74
N ASP A 86 0.83 11.89 14.74
CA ASP A 86 0.32 10.52 14.80
C ASP A 86 1.43 9.46 14.66
N ALA A 87 2.53 9.77 13.97
CA ALA A 87 3.66 8.85 13.82
C ALA A 87 4.49 8.73 15.10
N GLN A 88 4.62 9.79 15.91
CA GLN A 88 5.19 9.69 17.26
C GLN A 88 4.32 8.81 18.16
N TRP A 89 2.99 8.97 18.08
CA TRP A 89 2.05 8.12 18.82
C TRP A 89 2.13 6.66 18.35
N ARG A 90 2.18 6.39 17.04
CA ARG A 90 2.36 5.04 16.49
C ARG A 90 3.74 4.44 16.81
N ALA A 91 4.81 5.23 16.74
CA ALA A 91 6.15 4.79 17.11
C ALA A 91 6.26 4.43 18.60
N SER A 92 5.52 5.12 19.48
CA SER A 92 5.41 4.76 20.90
C SER A 92 4.71 3.42 21.15
N ARG A 93 3.82 3.01 20.23
CA ARG A 93 3.06 1.76 20.32
C ARG A 93 3.76 0.57 19.66
N HIS A 94 4.53 0.83 18.61
CA HIS A 94 5.05 -0.23 17.75
C HIS A 94 6.57 -0.20 17.55
N GLY A 95 7.28 0.79 18.11
CA GLY A 95 8.73 0.99 17.94
C GLY A 95 9.08 1.86 16.73
N SER A 96 10.37 2.19 16.58
CA SER A 96 10.88 2.97 15.44
C SER A 96 11.07 2.08 14.21
N TYR A 97 10.58 2.51 13.05
CA TYR A 97 10.62 1.75 11.80
C TYR A 97 11.81 2.10 10.86
N GLY A 98 12.70 2.99 11.31
CA GLY A 98 13.83 3.47 10.52
C GLY A 98 13.43 4.64 9.60
N VAL A 99 13.76 4.54 8.31
CA VAL A 99 13.50 5.60 7.31
C VAL A 99 12.00 5.74 7.01
N SER A 100 11.26 4.64 7.00
CA SER A 100 9.81 4.64 6.86
C SER A 100 9.10 3.45 7.50
N ALA A 101 7.82 3.63 7.88
CA ALA A 101 6.94 2.55 8.36
C ALA A 101 6.51 1.59 7.24
N TRP A 102 6.57 2.02 5.98
CA TRP A 102 6.21 1.21 4.82
C TRP A 102 7.15 0.02 4.62
N LYS A 103 6.57 -1.17 4.48
CA LYS A 103 7.22 -2.41 4.06
C LYS A 103 6.47 -3.01 2.89
N GLU A 104 7.19 -3.73 2.04
CA GLU A 104 6.59 -4.47 0.94
C GLU A 104 5.87 -5.73 1.46
N ASP A 105 4.64 -5.94 1.02
CA ASP A 105 3.93 -7.22 1.17
C ASP A 105 4.19 -8.09 -0.08
N PRO A 106 4.95 -9.20 0.05
CA PRO A 106 5.33 -10.01 -1.10
C PRO A 106 4.15 -10.79 -1.70
N LEU A 107 3.15 -11.17 -0.90
CA LEU A 107 2.00 -11.94 -1.38
C LEU A 107 1.15 -11.10 -2.33
N TYR A 108 0.79 -9.90 -1.91
CA TYR A 108 -0.01 -9.00 -2.74
C TYR A 108 0.81 -8.36 -3.86
N THR A 109 2.12 -8.19 -3.67
CA THR A 109 3.01 -7.79 -4.77
C THR A 109 3.05 -8.85 -5.87
N ALA A 110 3.16 -10.14 -5.53
CA ALA A 110 3.12 -11.21 -6.52
C ALA A 110 1.80 -11.18 -7.30
N TRP A 111 0.67 -10.93 -6.63
CA TRP A 111 -0.61 -10.72 -7.31
C TRP A 111 -0.59 -9.49 -8.25
N LEU A 112 0.03 -8.38 -7.85
CA LEU A 112 0.15 -7.20 -8.73
C LEU A 112 0.94 -7.52 -10.01
N HIS A 113 1.82 -8.51 -9.98
CA HIS A 113 2.65 -8.92 -11.11
C HIS A 113 2.03 -10.05 -11.94
N ASP A 114 0.95 -10.68 -11.46
CA ASP A 114 0.22 -11.69 -12.21
C ASP A 114 -0.76 -11.03 -13.19
N TYR A 115 -0.29 -10.84 -14.44
CA TYR A 115 -1.10 -10.30 -15.53
C TYR A 115 -1.93 -11.37 -16.27
N GLU A 116 -1.61 -12.66 -16.07
CA GLU A 116 -2.23 -13.76 -16.82
C GLU A 116 -3.55 -14.20 -16.19
N HIS A 117 -3.63 -14.17 -14.85
CA HIS A 117 -4.82 -14.57 -14.09
C HIS A 117 -5.49 -13.38 -13.39
N ALA A 118 -5.27 -12.16 -13.90
CA ALA A 118 -5.78 -10.94 -13.28
C ALA A 118 -7.30 -10.95 -13.04
N SER A 119 -8.08 -11.62 -13.91
CA SER A 119 -9.54 -11.75 -13.78
C SER A 119 -10.00 -12.92 -12.91
N GLN A 120 -9.11 -13.83 -12.51
CA GLN A 120 -9.43 -15.04 -11.75
C GLN A 120 -9.16 -14.88 -10.25
N TRP A 121 -8.48 -13.80 -9.85
CA TRP A 121 -8.09 -13.59 -8.46
C TRP A 121 -9.30 -13.23 -7.60
N GLN A 122 -9.63 -14.08 -6.64
CA GLN A 122 -10.66 -13.82 -5.65
C GLN A 122 -10.03 -13.19 -4.42
N TRP A 123 -10.58 -12.05 -3.99
CA TRP A 123 -10.15 -11.43 -2.74
C TRP A 123 -10.55 -12.32 -1.57
N HIS A 124 -9.55 -12.73 -0.81
CA HIS A 124 -9.76 -13.45 0.43
C HIS A 124 -9.84 -12.44 1.57
N PRO A 125 -11.03 -12.24 2.19
CA PRO A 125 -11.15 -11.43 3.41
C PRO A 125 -10.32 -11.98 4.58
N ALA A 126 -9.83 -13.21 4.45
CA ALA A 126 -9.13 -13.96 5.47
C ALA A 126 -7.62 -13.74 5.48
N VAL A 127 -7.06 -12.96 4.55
CA VAL A 127 -5.69 -12.45 4.70
C VAL A 127 -5.75 -11.16 5.52
N ARG A 128 -6.08 -11.44 6.80
CA ARG A 128 -6.07 -10.71 8.08
C ARG A 128 -6.47 -9.24 8.12
#